data_AF-A0A8C8GK17-F1
#
_entry.id   AF-A0A8C8GK17-F1
#
_cell.length_a   1.000
_cell.length_b   1.000
_cell.length_c   1.000
_cell.angle_alpha   90.00
_cell.angle_beta   90.00
_cell.angle_gamma   90.00
#
_symmetry.space_group_name_H-M   'P 1'
#
loop_
_entity.id
_entity.type
_entity.pdbx_description
1 polymer ?
#
loop_
_entity_poly.entity_id
_entity_poly.type
_entity_poly.pdbx_seq_one_letter_code
_entity_poly.pdbx_strand_id
1 'polypeptide(L)'
;MALEQLSDVVQRCQAIQDDNYTTEDYSVFQIAGRTCLEDGESAQVLSIVLDEENKNIVKCMGWNLLGPLVQILLKKEENNLPPHCLVILTHLLEVCSPKELLVGLLEQVEEAHPDSIAETVILLLQPLQKVLLRLGSRKASSVGMALSTLLDQVARLPVPQTKEQEEDDVFSLCRCCSALLVFVRPFVEEAKQSRTPKEDELRTELLKFSMKSLCEPLLEVQLKDPETLAESPLRNFATEILGILSDIGESLPDLLSHSLLRRREVPGFLEEEVCYPKESLACLAYLLFVQHIAMDTFPTVFSSVFILQCNMEYINLFLSRTEESRLQKGLDLYEKSLVRVEDNSLPVQLMELKSFFSVPQNLVKVMTLCPIQHLRIKGLKVLQLSIDKFDTEAKYKFFQCMLKTSHHAGVEGYIIKNIKNQIDFAFKPDKGNEWFMGAHLFPLLRQVLCLPQGPETDLLQNLDRVMESLNLLRYLLIRDKAWRNQTGIWTELYKIEDYYMKPLRTGLNMSKAHYEAELQNTKDNSKKTNAKESQTQESVCSLTVGNEKMPNMTPEMQLQVLHSALHTFDMMESVLARIEEIMEVKEEP
;
A
#
# COMPACT_ATOMS: atom_id res chain seq x y z
N MET A 1 38.60 41.73 -13.13
CA MET A 1 38.03 41.12 -14.36
C MET A 1 36.53 40.90 -14.26
N ALA A 2 36.00 39.96 -13.48
CA ALA A 2 34.55 39.72 -13.41
C ALA A 2 33.77 40.93 -12.86
N LEU A 3 34.28 41.58 -11.80
CA LEU A 3 33.68 42.78 -11.22
C LEU A 3 33.68 43.99 -12.17
N GLU A 4 34.73 44.12 -12.98
CA GLU A 4 34.82 45.15 -14.02
C GLU A 4 33.76 44.89 -15.10
N GLN A 5 33.62 43.65 -15.56
CA GLN A 5 32.57 43.28 -16.51
C GLN A 5 31.16 43.53 -15.97
N LEU A 6 30.90 43.21 -14.69
CA LEU A 6 29.61 43.48 -14.07
C LEU A 6 29.34 45.00 -14.00
N SER A 7 30.35 45.78 -13.62
CA SER A 7 30.26 47.25 -13.56
C SER A 7 30.03 47.86 -14.94
N ASP A 8 30.74 47.37 -15.97
CA ASP A 8 30.62 47.83 -17.35
C ASP A 8 29.22 47.57 -17.91
N VAL A 9 28.65 46.39 -17.65
CA VAL A 9 27.27 46.06 -18.07
C VAL A 9 26.26 46.92 -17.34
N VAL A 10 26.42 47.12 -16.02
CA VAL A 10 25.52 47.97 -15.24
C VAL A 10 25.57 49.40 -15.74
N GLN A 11 26.75 49.99 -15.95
CA GLN A 11 26.89 51.35 -16.51
C GLN A 11 26.29 51.46 -17.93
N ARG A 12 26.49 50.44 -18.78
CA ARG A 12 25.86 50.39 -20.09
C ARG A 12 24.33 50.37 -19.98
N CYS A 13 23.79 49.59 -19.06
CA CYS A 13 22.35 49.45 -18.84
C CYS A 13 21.73 50.68 -18.17
N GLN A 14 22.48 51.44 -17.37
CA GLN A 14 22.04 52.72 -16.79
C GLN A 14 21.73 53.77 -17.88
N ALA A 15 22.44 53.71 -19.01
CA ALA A 15 22.24 54.62 -20.13
C ALA A 15 21.00 54.26 -20.99
N ILE A 16 20.39 53.08 -20.80
CA ILE A 16 19.23 52.61 -21.54
C ILE A 16 17.95 53.13 -20.85
N GLN A 17 17.09 53.82 -21.60
CA GLN A 17 15.79 54.30 -21.13
C GLN A 17 14.70 53.25 -21.34
N ASP A 18 13.66 53.29 -20.51
CA ASP A 18 12.43 52.49 -20.60
C ASP A 18 12.59 50.96 -20.46
N ASP A 19 13.56 50.48 -19.67
CA ASP A 19 13.74 49.05 -19.34
C ASP A 19 13.91 48.10 -20.56
N ASN A 20 14.24 48.64 -21.74
CA ASN A 20 14.36 47.91 -23.01
C ASN A 20 15.73 47.21 -23.16
N TYR A 21 16.02 46.28 -22.27
CA TYR A 21 17.28 45.55 -22.26
C TYR A 21 17.31 44.40 -23.28
N THR A 22 18.46 44.20 -23.94
CA THR A 22 18.64 43.12 -24.93
C THR A 22 18.91 41.78 -24.25
N THR A 23 18.68 40.67 -24.95
CA THR A 23 19.03 39.32 -24.44
C THR A 23 20.51 39.17 -24.11
N GLU A 24 21.38 39.93 -24.79
CA GLU A 24 22.81 39.99 -24.51
C GLU A 24 23.10 40.71 -23.18
N ASP A 25 22.34 41.75 -22.83
CA ASP A 25 22.48 42.41 -21.53
C ASP A 25 22.14 41.45 -20.38
N TYR A 26 21.05 40.70 -20.52
CA TYR A 26 20.66 39.67 -19.54
C TYR A 26 21.74 38.61 -19.36
N SER A 27 22.29 38.08 -20.46
CA SER A 27 23.28 37.00 -20.41
C SER A 27 24.61 37.47 -19.83
N VAL A 28 25.11 38.64 -20.23
CA VAL A 28 26.37 39.16 -19.69
C VAL A 28 26.21 39.56 -18.22
N PHE A 29 25.06 40.14 -17.82
CA PHE A 29 24.78 40.43 -16.41
C PHE A 29 24.75 39.14 -15.56
N GLN A 30 24.09 38.09 -16.04
CA GLN A 30 24.05 36.80 -15.37
C GLN A 30 25.45 36.18 -15.22
N ILE A 31 26.23 36.13 -16.31
CA ILE A 31 27.57 35.51 -16.32
C ILE A 31 28.53 36.30 -15.43
N ALA A 32 28.55 37.63 -15.55
CA ALA A 32 29.44 38.48 -14.75
C ALA A 32 29.04 38.44 -13.27
N GLY A 33 27.74 38.53 -12.97
CA GLY A 33 27.21 38.45 -11.61
C GLY A 33 27.49 37.10 -10.95
N ARG A 34 27.29 36.00 -11.68
CA ARG A 34 27.64 34.65 -11.24
C ARG A 34 29.13 34.55 -10.91
N THR A 35 29.99 34.93 -11.84
CA THR A 35 31.45 34.86 -11.64
C THR A 35 31.88 35.70 -10.44
N CYS A 36 31.33 36.91 -10.25
CA CYS A 36 31.64 37.74 -9.08
C CYS A 36 31.25 37.07 -7.76
N LEU A 37 30.07 36.43 -7.72
CA LEU A 37 29.60 35.72 -6.54
C LEU A 37 30.45 34.47 -6.26
N GLU A 38 30.83 33.72 -7.30
CA GLU A 38 31.71 32.54 -7.19
C GLU A 38 33.14 32.91 -6.77
N ASP A 39 33.64 34.07 -7.19
CA ASP A 39 34.96 34.62 -6.82
C ASP A 39 35.01 35.22 -5.40
N GLY A 40 33.88 35.26 -4.69
CA GLY A 40 33.80 35.76 -3.30
C GLY A 40 33.55 37.27 -3.18
N GLU A 41 33.34 37.99 -4.28
CA GLU A 41 33.13 39.45 -4.34
C GLU A 41 31.70 39.87 -3.95
N SER A 42 31.09 39.16 -2.99
CA SER A 42 29.69 39.33 -2.57
C SER A 42 29.39 40.72 -1.99
N ALA A 43 30.38 41.38 -1.38
CA ALA A 43 30.22 42.73 -0.82
C ALA A 43 30.06 43.79 -1.92
N GLN A 44 30.80 43.63 -3.02
CA GLN A 44 30.78 44.53 -4.16
C GLN A 44 29.51 44.31 -4.97
N VAL A 45 29.10 43.06 -5.18
CA VAL A 45 27.79 42.75 -5.79
C VAL A 45 26.66 43.36 -4.95
N LEU A 46 26.72 43.25 -3.62
CA LEU A 46 25.73 43.90 -2.75
C LEU A 46 25.70 45.43 -2.93
N SER A 47 26.87 46.08 -3.02
CA SER A 47 26.94 47.53 -3.23
C SER A 47 26.29 47.98 -4.55
N ILE A 48 26.48 47.19 -5.62
CA ILE A 48 25.86 47.45 -6.93
C ILE A 48 24.34 47.24 -6.86
N VAL A 49 23.89 46.18 -6.20
CA VAL A 49 22.48 45.82 -6.09
C VAL A 49 21.67 46.81 -5.25
N LEU A 50 22.28 47.36 -4.18
CA LEU A 50 21.62 48.33 -3.30
C LEU A 50 21.64 49.78 -3.81
N ASP A 51 22.39 50.05 -4.88
CA ASP A 51 22.45 51.40 -5.46
C ASP A 51 21.10 51.78 -6.10
N GLU A 52 20.53 52.90 -5.67
CA GLU A 52 19.25 53.41 -6.21
C GLU A 52 19.35 53.76 -7.70
N GLU A 53 20.54 54.09 -8.22
CA GLU A 53 20.75 54.29 -9.67
C GLU A 53 20.54 52.99 -10.46
N ASN A 54 20.76 51.84 -9.82
CA ASN A 54 20.64 50.52 -10.45
C ASN A 54 19.27 49.88 -10.26
N LYS A 55 18.34 50.54 -9.58
CA LYS A 55 17.04 49.97 -9.18
C LYS A 55 16.26 49.34 -10.33
N ASN A 56 16.21 50.00 -11.48
CA ASN A 56 15.48 49.49 -12.66
C ASN A 56 16.16 48.26 -13.27
N ILE A 57 17.50 48.26 -13.32
CA ILE A 57 18.30 47.12 -13.78
C ILE A 57 18.06 45.93 -12.84
N VAL A 58 18.17 46.14 -11.52
CA VAL A 58 17.93 45.10 -10.51
C VAL A 58 16.50 44.58 -10.58
N LYS A 59 15.52 45.47 -10.78
CA LYS A 59 14.11 45.09 -10.92
C LYS A 59 13.88 44.11 -12.09
N CYS A 60 14.54 44.32 -13.23
CA CYS A 60 14.36 43.51 -14.44
C CYS A 60 15.31 42.29 -14.52
N MET A 61 16.58 42.46 -14.14
CA MET A 61 17.64 41.45 -14.32
C MET A 61 18.09 40.77 -13.02
N GLY A 62 17.78 41.33 -11.85
CA GLY A 62 18.31 40.85 -10.58
C GLY A 62 17.96 39.40 -10.27
N TRP A 63 16.84 38.89 -10.78
CA TRP A 63 16.44 37.48 -10.63
C TRP A 63 17.45 36.49 -11.25
N ASN A 64 18.26 36.91 -12.23
CA ASN A 64 19.32 36.06 -12.82
C ASN A 64 20.43 35.72 -11.82
N LEU A 65 20.53 36.45 -10.71
CA LEU A 65 21.49 36.16 -9.65
C LEU A 65 20.99 35.09 -8.66
N LEU A 66 19.71 34.67 -8.74
CA LEU A 66 19.13 33.72 -7.80
C LEU A 66 19.89 32.39 -7.76
N GLY A 67 20.13 31.76 -8.91
CA GLY A 67 20.80 30.46 -8.96
C GLY A 67 22.17 30.46 -8.27
N PRO A 68 23.10 31.35 -8.67
CA PRO A 68 24.39 31.49 -7.99
C PRO A 68 24.28 31.79 -6.49
N LEU A 69 23.34 32.65 -6.07
CA LEU A 69 23.11 32.96 -4.65
C LEU A 69 22.66 31.72 -3.88
N VAL A 70 21.70 30.97 -4.41
CA VAL A 70 21.19 29.74 -3.78
C VAL A 70 22.29 28.70 -3.66
N GLN A 71 23.09 28.49 -4.71
CA GLN A 71 24.21 27.56 -4.67
C GLN A 71 25.25 27.93 -3.60
N ILE A 72 25.55 29.21 -3.41
CA ILE A 72 26.47 29.69 -2.37
C ILE A 72 25.85 29.50 -0.97
N LEU A 73 24.57 29.83 -0.81
CA LEU A 73 23.87 29.68 0.47
C LEU A 73 23.74 28.20 0.90
N LEU A 74 23.73 27.26 -0.04
CA LEU A 74 23.71 25.82 0.21
C LEU A 74 25.07 25.23 0.57
N LYS A 75 26.18 25.88 0.20
CA LYS A 75 27.53 25.42 0.56
C LYS A 75 27.73 25.57 2.08
N LYS A 76 27.60 24.46 2.80
CA LYS A 76 27.83 24.34 4.25
C LYS A 76 29.32 24.52 4.58
N GLU A 77 29.83 25.75 4.57
CA GLU A 77 31.02 26.05 5.37
C GLU A 77 30.57 26.55 6.74
N GLU A 78 30.73 25.68 7.74
CA GLU A 78 30.50 25.99 9.15
C GLU A 78 31.29 27.27 9.52
N ASN A 79 30.53 28.34 9.75
CA ASN A 79 30.91 29.65 10.32
C ASN A 79 31.04 30.86 9.40
N ASN A 80 30.78 30.77 8.08
CA ASN A 80 30.74 31.97 7.22
C ASN A 80 29.61 31.89 6.17
N LEU A 81 28.35 31.87 6.60
CA LEU A 81 27.27 32.29 5.67
C LEU A 81 27.60 33.74 5.26
N PRO A 82 27.83 34.06 3.97
CA PRO A 82 28.18 35.41 3.59
C PRO A 82 26.97 36.31 3.90
N PRO A 83 27.00 37.19 4.91
CA PRO A 83 25.84 37.99 5.28
C PRO A 83 25.35 38.83 4.09
N HIS A 84 26.27 39.21 3.21
CA HIS A 84 25.98 39.90 1.96
C HIS A 84 25.06 39.09 1.04
N CYS A 85 25.25 37.78 0.86
CA CYS A 85 24.40 36.97 -0.02
C CYS A 85 22.95 36.88 0.47
N LEU A 86 22.73 36.76 1.78
CA LEU A 86 21.38 36.81 2.37
C LEU A 86 20.71 38.17 2.18
N VAL A 87 21.49 39.25 2.34
CA VAL A 87 20.98 40.62 2.15
C VAL A 87 20.64 40.86 0.68
N ILE A 88 21.50 40.43 -0.25
CA ILE A 88 21.24 40.47 -1.69
C ILE A 88 19.92 39.73 -1.98
N LEU A 89 19.80 38.47 -1.56
CA LEU A 89 18.59 37.69 -1.78
C LEU A 89 17.35 38.40 -1.23
N THR A 90 17.41 38.91 -0.01
CA THR A 90 16.29 39.62 0.63
C THR A 90 15.88 40.87 -0.17
N HIS A 91 16.86 41.63 -0.67
CA HIS A 91 16.63 42.81 -1.47
C HIS A 91 16.03 42.46 -2.85
N LEU A 92 16.54 41.42 -3.51
CA LEU A 92 15.98 40.93 -4.78
C LEU A 92 14.51 40.53 -4.61
N LEU A 93 14.15 39.86 -3.51
CA LEU A 93 12.77 39.48 -3.20
C LEU A 93 11.83 40.68 -2.99
N GLU A 94 12.36 41.88 -2.76
CA GLU A 94 11.59 43.11 -2.57
C GLU A 94 11.47 43.92 -3.86
N VAL A 95 12.57 44.02 -4.62
CA VAL A 95 12.67 44.91 -5.78
C VAL A 95 12.30 44.24 -7.10
N CYS A 96 12.72 42.98 -7.30
CA CYS A 96 12.48 42.29 -8.57
C CYS A 96 10.99 41.98 -8.79
N SER A 97 10.64 41.80 -10.07
CA SER A 97 9.29 41.43 -10.46
C SER A 97 8.93 40.02 -9.97
N PRO A 98 7.76 39.85 -9.32
CA PRO A 98 7.41 38.62 -8.60
C PRO A 98 7.18 37.42 -9.52
N LYS A 99 6.88 37.62 -10.81
CA LYS A 99 6.65 36.51 -11.75
C LYS A 99 7.96 35.81 -12.12
N GLU A 100 8.97 36.59 -12.44
CA GLU A 100 10.32 36.14 -12.80
C GLU A 100 11.00 35.54 -11.58
N LEU A 101 10.87 36.16 -10.40
CA LEU A 101 11.34 35.59 -9.15
C LEU A 101 10.69 34.23 -8.86
N LEU A 102 9.39 34.09 -9.06
CA LEU A 102 8.70 32.81 -8.83
C LEU A 102 9.29 31.72 -9.73
N VAL A 103 9.42 31.99 -11.03
CA VAL A 103 9.98 31.02 -11.98
C VAL A 103 11.41 30.65 -11.60
N GLY A 104 12.27 31.64 -11.34
CA GLY A 104 13.66 31.39 -10.97
C GLY A 104 13.81 30.61 -9.66
N LEU A 105 12.96 30.88 -8.65
CA LEU A 105 12.97 30.12 -7.40
C LEU A 105 12.48 28.68 -7.59
N LEU A 106 11.44 28.46 -8.40
CA LEU A 106 10.92 27.11 -8.69
C LEU A 106 11.91 26.28 -9.50
N GLU A 107 12.63 26.89 -10.44
CA GLU A 107 13.73 26.25 -11.17
C GLU A 107 14.80 25.74 -10.19
N GLN A 108 15.19 26.53 -9.19
CA GLN A 108 16.16 26.07 -8.19
C GLN A 108 15.64 24.91 -7.32
N VAL A 109 14.33 24.85 -7.05
CA VAL A 109 13.73 23.72 -6.34
C VAL A 109 13.71 22.48 -7.23
N GLU A 110 13.32 22.62 -8.50
CA GLU A 110 13.18 21.51 -9.44
C GLU A 110 14.53 20.87 -9.79
N GLU A 111 15.56 21.70 -10.00
CA GLU A 111 16.93 21.29 -10.35
C GLU A 111 17.78 20.86 -9.13
N ALA A 112 17.21 20.84 -7.93
CA ALA A 112 17.93 20.48 -6.72
C ALA A 112 18.60 19.10 -6.84
N HIS A 113 19.89 19.04 -6.48
CA HIS A 113 20.63 17.79 -6.44
C HIS A 113 20.00 16.84 -5.40
N PRO A 114 19.91 15.51 -5.64
CA PRO A 114 19.28 14.56 -4.72
C PRO A 114 19.74 14.68 -3.26
N ASP A 115 21.03 14.93 -3.05
CA ASP A 115 21.64 15.04 -1.71
C ASP A 115 21.38 16.39 -1.01
N SER A 116 20.82 17.38 -1.71
CA SER A 116 20.55 18.72 -1.17
C SER A 116 19.08 19.15 -1.33
N ILE A 117 18.18 18.21 -1.64
CA ILE A 117 16.75 18.49 -1.81
C ILE A 117 16.21 19.18 -0.56
N ALA A 118 16.45 18.61 0.61
CA ALA A 118 15.89 19.10 1.86
C ALA A 118 16.38 20.51 2.19
N GLU A 119 17.69 20.76 2.11
CA GLU A 119 18.29 22.07 2.33
C GLU A 119 17.77 23.12 1.34
N THR A 120 17.62 22.75 0.07
CA THR A 120 17.11 23.64 -0.98
C THR A 120 15.67 24.01 -0.71
N VAL A 121 14.80 23.02 -0.43
CA VAL A 121 13.41 23.26 -0.07
C VAL A 121 13.33 24.17 1.15
N ILE A 122 14.01 23.83 2.25
CA ILE A 122 13.97 24.60 3.51
C ILE A 122 14.44 26.05 3.30
N LEU A 123 15.51 26.26 2.52
CA LEU A 123 16.04 27.58 2.20
C LEU A 123 15.04 28.42 1.40
N LEU A 124 14.33 27.82 0.44
CA LEU A 124 13.53 28.54 -0.54
C LEU A 124 12.04 28.71 -0.16
N LEU A 125 11.53 28.00 0.85
CA LEU A 125 10.14 28.13 1.29
C LEU A 125 9.77 29.58 1.67
N GLN A 126 10.58 30.24 2.48
CA GLN A 126 10.34 31.64 2.89
C GLN A 126 10.41 32.63 1.71
N PRO A 127 11.46 32.59 0.86
CA PRO A 127 11.50 33.33 -0.40
C PRO A 127 10.27 33.14 -1.28
N LEU A 128 9.86 31.89 -1.52
CA LEU A 128 8.69 31.56 -2.33
C LEU A 128 7.41 32.14 -1.71
N GLN A 129 7.23 32.00 -0.40
CA GLN A 129 6.05 32.52 0.29
C GLN A 129 5.95 34.05 0.13
N LYS A 130 7.05 34.78 0.35
CA LYS A 130 7.12 36.23 0.20
C LYS A 130 6.76 36.67 -1.23
N VAL A 131 7.26 35.97 -2.24
CA VAL A 131 6.96 36.26 -3.66
C VAL A 131 5.51 35.98 -4.00
N LEU A 132 4.96 34.85 -3.56
CA LEU A 132 3.56 34.47 -3.81
C LEU A 132 2.57 35.45 -3.16
N LEU A 133 2.87 35.93 -1.95
CA LEU A 133 2.04 36.94 -1.28
C LEU A 133 2.04 38.29 -2.02
N ARG A 134 3.08 38.61 -2.80
CA ARG A 134 3.15 39.83 -3.64
C ARG A 134 2.34 39.75 -4.94
N LEU A 135 1.95 38.55 -5.41
CA LEU A 135 1.26 38.36 -6.70
C LEU A 135 -0.22 38.83 -6.72
N GLY A 136 -0.75 39.30 -5.59
CA GLY A 136 -2.10 39.85 -5.51
C GLY A 136 -3.21 38.84 -5.84
N SER A 137 -4.30 39.30 -6.46
CA SER A 137 -5.56 38.52 -6.59
C SER A 137 -5.57 37.39 -7.62
N ARG A 138 -4.50 37.15 -8.39
CA ARG A 138 -4.41 36.06 -9.39
C ARG A 138 -3.32 35.05 -9.07
N LYS A 139 -3.07 34.82 -7.78
CA LYS A 139 -1.96 33.97 -7.30
C LYS A 139 -2.29 32.49 -7.15
N ALA A 140 -3.56 32.07 -7.25
CA ALA A 140 -3.98 30.69 -7.00
C ALA A 140 -3.19 29.67 -7.82
N SER A 141 -3.10 29.86 -9.14
CA SER A 141 -2.32 28.97 -10.01
C SER A 141 -0.82 28.98 -9.68
N SER A 142 -0.26 30.13 -9.31
CA SER A 142 1.13 30.25 -8.86
C SER A 142 1.39 29.51 -7.54
N VAL A 143 0.44 29.56 -6.61
CA VAL A 143 0.48 28.80 -5.36
C VAL A 143 0.39 27.30 -5.64
N GLY A 144 -0.55 26.88 -6.51
CA GLY A 144 -0.68 25.48 -6.92
C GLY A 144 0.58 24.92 -7.56
N MET A 145 1.18 25.67 -8.49
CA MET A 145 2.46 25.30 -9.12
C MET A 145 3.57 25.17 -8.08
N ALA A 146 3.71 26.14 -7.17
CA ALA A 146 4.73 26.08 -6.12
C ALA A 146 4.53 24.89 -5.17
N LEU A 147 3.29 24.65 -4.71
CA LEU A 147 2.96 23.52 -3.85
C LEU A 147 3.24 22.18 -4.55
N SER A 148 2.90 22.07 -5.84
CA SER A 148 3.18 20.84 -6.60
C SER A 148 4.69 20.59 -6.68
N THR A 149 5.47 21.57 -7.15
CA THR A 149 6.93 21.44 -7.33
C THR A 149 7.63 21.13 -6.01
N LEU A 150 7.26 21.82 -4.93
CA LEU A 150 7.81 21.57 -3.59
C LEU A 150 7.51 20.14 -3.12
N LEU A 151 6.27 19.70 -3.27
CA LEU A 151 5.87 18.37 -2.82
C LEU A 151 6.46 17.26 -3.70
N ASP A 152 6.63 17.47 -5.00
CA ASP A 152 7.33 16.55 -5.90
C ASP A 152 8.77 16.30 -5.45
N GLN A 153 9.47 17.35 -5.00
CA GLN A 153 10.83 17.20 -4.48
C GLN A 153 10.84 16.53 -3.11
N VAL A 154 9.96 16.94 -2.19
CA VAL A 154 9.89 16.33 -0.85
C VAL A 154 9.50 14.85 -0.92
N ALA A 155 8.63 14.45 -1.86
CA ALA A 155 8.25 13.05 -2.06
C ALA A 155 9.41 12.14 -2.50
N ARG A 156 10.51 12.70 -3.03
CA ARG A 156 11.72 11.94 -3.39
C ARG A 156 12.59 11.61 -2.19
N LEU A 157 12.38 12.25 -1.04
CA LEU A 157 13.14 11.98 0.17
C LEU A 157 12.74 10.62 0.77
N PRO A 158 13.70 9.84 1.32
CA PRO A 158 13.40 8.57 1.98
C PRO A 158 12.42 8.72 3.15
N VAL A 159 11.41 7.86 3.17
CA VAL A 159 10.41 7.82 4.25
C VAL A 159 10.94 7.00 5.44
N PRO A 160 10.93 7.54 6.67
CA PRO A 160 11.39 6.80 7.85
C PRO A 160 10.47 5.63 8.16
N GLN A 161 11.06 4.47 8.45
CA GLN A 161 10.37 3.22 8.77
C GLN A 161 10.42 2.90 10.26
N THR A 162 11.47 3.31 10.97
CA THR A 162 11.63 3.11 12.41
C THR A 162 11.47 4.41 13.19
N LYS A 163 11.33 4.29 14.52
CA LYS A 163 11.23 5.46 15.41
C LYS A 163 12.52 6.28 15.36
N GLU A 164 13.66 5.61 15.42
CA GLU A 164 14.98 6.23 15.42
C GLU A 164 15.21 7.01 14.11
N GLN A 165 14.76 6.48 12.97
CA GLN A 165 14.85 7.18 11.69
C GLN A 165 14.00 8.46 11.64
N GLU A 166 12.84 8.48 12.31
CA GLU A 166 12.00 9.66 12.41
C GLU A 166 12.58 10.71 13.38
N GLU A 167 13.18 10.26 14.48
CA GLU A 167 13.85 11.13 15.47
C GLU A 167 15.14 11.74 14.93
N ASP A 168 15.99 10.94 14.27
CA ASP A 168 17.26 11.39 13.68
C ASP A 168 17.03 12.29 12.46
N ASP A 169 15.94 12.06 11.72
CA ASP A 169 15.54 12.78 10.50
C ASP A 169 16.71 13.07 9.54
N VAL A 170 17.55 12.05 9.31
CA VAL A 170 18.82 12.18 8.55
C VAL A 170 18.61 12.80 7.17
N PHE A 171 17.51 12.44 6.50
CA PHE A 171 17.15 12.97 5.18
C PHE A 171 16.25 14.22 5.25
N SER A 172 15.97 14.71 6.46
CA SER A 172 15.21 15.94 6.72
C SER A 172 13.79 15.96 6.14
N LEU A 173 13.17 14.79 5.94
CA LEU A 173 11.79 14.70 5.47
C LEU A 173 10.82 15.29 6.50
N CYS A 174 11.01 14.99 7.78
CA CYS A 174 10.14 15.45 8.86
C CYS A 174 10.21 16.98 8.99
N ARG A 175 11.44 17.52 8.91
CA ARG A 175 11.69 18.97 8.87
C ARG A 175 11.07 19.64 7.64
N CYS A 176 11.18 19.03 6.46
CA CYS A 176 10.54 19.55 5.24
C CYS A 176 9.01 19.58 5.37
N CYS A 177 8.40 18.49 5.84
CA CYS A 177 6.96 18.41 6.06
C CYS A 177 6.48 19.49 7.04
N SER A 178 7.19 19.67 8.16
CA SER A 178 6.88 20.71 9.15
C SER A 178 7.00 22.12 8.56
N ALA A 179 8.04 22.39 7.77
CA ALA A 179 8.24 23.67 7.12
C ALA A 179 7.19 23.96 6.03
N LEU A 180 6.74 22.92 5.30
CA LEU A 180 5.66 23.03 4.32
C LEU A 180 4.34 23.48 4.94
N LEU A 181 4.01 23.01 6.16
CA LEU A 181 2.82 23.46 6.88
C LEU A 181 2.88 24.96 7.22
N VAL A 182 4.05 25.44 7.65
CA VAL A 182 4.28 26.86 7.92
C VAL A 182 4.17 27.68 6.62
N PHE A 183 4.67 27.13 5.51
CA PHE A 183 4.59 27.75 4.19
C PHE A 183 3.15 27.89 3.69
N VAL A 184 2.32 26.84 3.84
CA VAL A 184 0.96 26.84 3.28
C VAL A 184 -0.03 27.64 4.12
N ARG A 185 0.21 27.80 5.43
CA ARG A 185 -0.71 28.40 6.40
C ARG A 185 -1.35 29.73 5.97
N PRO A 186 -0.63 30.75 5.46
CA PRO A 186 -1.25 32.01 5.06
C PRO A 186 -2.29 31.85 3.94
N PHE A 187 -2.09 30.89 3.03
CA PHE A 187 -3.00 30.62 1.92
C PHE A 187 -4.25 29.86 2.40
N VAL A 188 -4.11 29.00 3.41
CA VAL A 188 -5.24 28.31 4.06
C VAL A 188 -6.12 29.31 4.80
N GLU A 189 -5.52 30.21 5.58
CA GLU A 189 -6.26 31.27 6.28
C GLU A 189 -7.02 32.19 5.32
N GLU A 190 -6.41 32.53 4.18
CA GLU A 190 -7.07 33.28 3.11
C GLU A 190 -8.26 32.52 2.51
N ALA A 191 -8.11 31.22 2.24
CA ALA A 191 -9.18 30.37 1.74
C ALA A 191 -10.31 30.15 2.76
N LYS A 192 -10.02 30.21 4.06
CA LYS A 192 -11.02 30.05 5.14
C LYS A 192 -11.91 31.28 5.30
N GLN A 193 -11.36 32.48 5.12
CA GLN A 193 -12.02 33.73 5.50
C GLN A 193 -12.99 34.30 4.45
N SER A 194 -12.87 33.91 3.18
CA SER A 194 -13.56 34.60 2.08
C SER A 194 -14.42 33.67 1.22
N ARG A 195 -15.43 34.19 0.51
CA ARG A 195 -16.45 33.40 -0.22
C ARG A 195 -16.54 33.76 -1.71
N THR A 196 -15.44 34.19 -2.31
CA THR A 196 -15.43 34.67 -3.71
C THR A 196 -15.01 33.57 -4.70
N PRO A 197 -15.47 33.61 -5.97
CA PRO A 197 -15.16 32.58 -6.97
C PRO A 197 -13.66 32.46 -7.33
N LYS A 198 -12.83 33.48 -7.09
CA LYS A 198 -11.36 33.37 -7.28
C LYS A 198 -10.68 32.57 -6.18
N GLU A 199 -11.30 32.48 -5.01
CA GLU A 199 -10.82 31.63 -3.92
C GLU A 199 -11.25 30.19 -4.10
N ASP A 200 -12.23 29.91 -4.96
CA ASP A 200 -12.54 28.53 -5.35
C ASP A 200 -11.37 27.93 -6.14
N GLU A 201 -10.64 28.73 -6.93
CA GLU A 201 -9.37 28.31 -7.54
C GLU A 201 -8.32 27.99 -6.47
N LEU A 202 -8.16 28.86 -5.45
CA LEU A 202 -7.19 28.63 -4.37
C LEU A 202 -7.55 27.39 -3.53
N ARG A 203 -8.83 27.19 -3.19
CA ARG A 203 -9.32 25.98 -2.51
C ARG A 203 -9.03 24.74 -3.33
N THR A 204 -9.23 24.81 -4.65
CA THR A 204 -8.93 23.70 -5.55
C THR A 204 -7.45 23.35 -5.54
N GLU A 205 -6.55 24.34 -5.56
CA GLU A 205 -5.11 24.09 -5.47
C GLU A 205 -4.69 23.55 -4.08
N LEU A 206 -5.30 24.03 -2.99
CA LEU A 206 -5.09 23.51 -1.63
C LEU A 206 -5.64 22.07 -1.46
N LEU A 207 -6.76 21.76 -2.12
CA LEU A 207 -7.30 20.40 -2.20
C LEU A 207 -6.31 19.47 -2.89
N LYS A 208 -5.82 19.86 -4.08
CA LYS A 208 -4.79 19.09 -4.82
C LYS A 208 -3.55 18.86 -3.97
N PHE A 209 -3.06 19.90 -3.28
CA PHE A 209 -1.93 19.78 -2.35
C PHE A 209 -2.22 18.79 -1.21
N SER A 210 -3.40 18.86 -0.60
CA SER A 210 -3.79 17.96 0.49
C SER A 210 -3.90 16.51 0.01
N MET A 211 -4.51 16.28 -1.14
CA MET A 211 -4.63 14.95 -1.75
C MET A 211 -3.29 14.39 -2.16
N LYS A 212 -2.42 15.22 -2.76
CA LYS A 212 -1.05 14.82 -3.08
C LYS A 212 -0.26 14.49 -1.81
N SER A 213 -0.40 15.26 -0.74
CA SER A 213 0.26 15.01 0.56
C SER A 213 -0.17 13.69 1.21
N LEU A 214 -1.47 13.34 1.06
CA LEU A 214 -2.02 12.05 1.49
C LEU A 214 -1.46 10.88 0.66
N CYS A 215 -1.24 11.07 -0.63
CA CYS A 215 -0.62 10.07 -1.49
C CYS A 215 0.88 9.96 -1.19
N GLU A 216 1.58 11.07 -1.07
CA GLU A 216 3.03 11.13 -0.88
C GLU A 216 3.38 12.34 0.00
N PRO A 217 4.08 12.14 1.12
CA PRO A 217 4.69 10.89 1.59
C PRO A 217 3.75 9.99 2.41
N LEU A 218 2.57 10.47 2.82
CA LEU A 218 1.80 9.85 3.92
C LEU A 218 1.32 8.41 3.63
N LEU A 219 1.09 8.03 2.38
CA LEU A 219 0.68 6.66 2.01
C LEU A 219 1.76 5.62 2.37
N GLU A 220 3.04 5.99 2.31
CA GLU A 220 4.15 5.11 2.63
C GLU A 220 4.57 5.16 4.10
N VAL A 221 4.24 6.25 4.80
CA VAL A 221 4.57 6.45 6.22
C VAL A 221 3.86 5.44 7.12
N GLN A 222 4.61 4.80 8.02
CA GLN A 222 4.08 4.00 9.12
C GLN A 222 4.06 4.84 10.41
N LEU A 223 2.95 5.56 10.63
CA LEU A 223 2.77 6.43 11.79
C LEU A 223 2.89 5.62 13.09
N LYS A 224 3.74 6.11 13.99
CA LYS A 224 3.94 5.50 15.32
C LYS A 224 2.81 5.89 16.25
N ASP A 225 2.43 4.95 17.13
CA ASP A 225 1.43 5.22 18.16
C ASP A 225 1.94 6.34 19.10
N PRO A 226 1.04 7.23 19.59
CA PRO A 226 1.43 8.31 20.50
C PRO A 226 2.12 7.81 21.78
N GLU A 227 1.84 6.58 22.21
CA GLU A 227 2.52 5.94 23.34
C GLU A 227 3.99 5.60 23.04
N THR A 228 4.31 5.34 21.77
CA THR A 228 5.66 4.94 21.32
C THR A 228 6.52 6.16 20.98
N LEU A 229 5.91 7.16 20.35
CA LEU A 229 6.54 8.43 19.97
C LEU A 229 5.54 9.57 20.22
N ALA A 230 5.76 10.31 21.31
CA ALA A 230 4.86 11.39 21.73
C ALA A 230 4.88 12.58 20.76
N GLU A 231 6.05 12.93 20.23
CA GLU A 231 6.23 13.99 19.23
C GLU A 231 6.59 13.35 17.89
N SER A 232 5.59 13.20 17.01
CA SER A 232 5.78 12.69 15.64
C SER A 232 5.47 13.79 14.63
N PRO A 233 6.50 14.37 13.96
CA PRO A 233 6.28 15.38 12.93
C PRO A 233 5.40 14.89 11.78
N LEU A 234 5.50 13.60 11.41
CA LEU A 234 4.69 13.02 10.34
C LEU A 234 3.22 12.83 10.75
N ARG A 235 2.96 12.52 12.03
CA ARG A 235 1.58 12.51 12.58
C ARG A 235 1.01 13.93 12.63
N ASN A 236 1.81 14.92 13.01
CA ASN A 236 1.41 16.33 12.97
C ASN A 236 1.11 16.75 11.53
N PHE A 237 1.95 16.36 10.57
CA PHE A 237 1.70 16.60 9.14
C PHE A 237 0.38 15.99 8.68
N ALA A 238 0.12 14.72 8.99
CA ALA A 238 -1.16 14.08 8.68
C ALA A 238 -2.36 14.82 9.30
N THR A 239 -2.23 15.23 10.57
CA THR A 239 -3.29 15.93 11.30
C THR A 239 -3.61 17.29 10.68
N GLU A 240 -2.58 18.06 10.36
CA GLU A 240 -2.72 19.38 9.76
C GLU A 240 -3.26 19.29 8.31
N ILE A 241 -2.87 18.29 7.52
CA ILE A 241 -3.45 18.07 6.17
C ILE A 241 -4.96 17.80 6.26
N LEU A 242 -5.43 16.98 7.21
CA LEU A 242 -6.86 16.75 7.45
C LEU A 242 -7.57 18.02 7.98
N GLY A 243 -6.87 18.83 8.76
CA GLY A 243 -7.32 20.15 9.20
C GLY A 243 -7.51 21.10 8.02
N ILE A 244 -6.55 21.16 7.09
CA ILE A 244 -6.62 21.99 5.88
C ILE A 244 -7.82 21.58 5.03
N LEU A 245 -8.06 20.28 4.82
CA LEU A 245 -9.26 19.80 4.11
C LEU A 245 -10.54 20.35 4.74
N SER A 246 -10.64 20.28 6.07
CA SER A 246 -11.80 20.81 6.79
C SER A 246 -11.93 22.33 6.66
N ASP A 247 -10.81 23.06 6.73
CA ASP A 247 -10.76 24.52 6.64
C ASP A 247 -11.12 25.05 5.25
N ILE A 248 -10.79 24.32 4.18
CA ILE A 248 -11.21 24.67 2.81
C ILE A 248 -12.66 24.25 2.50
N GLY A 249 -13.35 23.60 3.45
CA GLY A 249 -14.77 23.24 3.36
C GLY A 249 -15.03 21.81 2.90
N GLU A 250 -14.02 20.94 2.86
CA GLU A 250 -14.21 19.53 2.54
C GLU A 250 -14.77 18.73 3.71
N SER A 251 -15.70 17.83 3.39
CA SER A 251 -16.37 16.96 4.34
C SER A 251 -15.73 15.58 4.29
N LEU A 252 -15.03 15.18 5.35
CA LEU A 252 -14.36 13.87 5.43
C LEU A 252 -15.32 12.69 5.16
N PRO A 253 -16.57 12.68 5.66
CA PRO A 253 -17.55 11.65 5.29
C PRO A 253 -17.89 11.61 3.80
N ASP A 254 -18.00 12.77 3.16
CA ASP A 254 -18.31 12.84 1.72
C ASP A 254 -17.12 12.36 0.88
N LEU A 255 -15.89 12.70 1.29
CA LEU A 255 -14.65 12.20 0.66
C LEU A 255 -14.53 10.68 0.76
N LEU A 256 -14.85 10.10 1.93
CA LEU A 256 -14.77 8.64 2.14
C LEU A 256 -15.89 7.86 1.44
N SER A 257 -17.06 8.46 1.29
CA SER A 257 -18.19 7.85 0.59
C SER A 257 -18.21 8.18 -0.90
N HIS A 258 -17.19 8.86 -1.41
CA HIS A 258 -17.10 9.32 -2.80
C HIS A 258 -17.26 8.16 -3.81
N SER A 259 -16.60 7.03 -3.55
CA SER A 259 -16.65 5.83 -4.40
C SER A 259 -18.04 5.21 -4.48
N LEU A 260 -18.82 5.29 -3.40
CA LEU A 260 -20.16 4.72 -3.29
C LEU A 260 -21.25 5.66 -3.79
N LEU A 261 -21.16 6.93 -3.43
CA LEU A 261 -22.24 7.90 -3.66
C LEU A 261 -22.14 8.61 -5.00
N ARG A 262 -20.97 8.63 -5.66
CA ARG A 262 -20.72 9.34 -6.94
C ARG A 262 -21.39 10.73 -7.00
N ARG A 263 -21.42 11.44 -5.88
CA ARG A 263 -22.27 12.64 -5.70
C ARG A 263 -21.67 13.91 -6.28
N ARG A 264 -20.37 13.93 -6.60
CA ARG A 264 -19.69 15.09 -7.16
C ARG A 264 -19.28 14.79 -8.60
N GLU A 265 -20.12 15.21 -9.54
CA GLU A 265 -19.70 15.34 -10.93
C GLU A 265 -18.78 16.56 -11.03
N VAL A 266 -17.47 16.35 -10.90
CA VAL A 266 -16.51 17.37 -11.35
C VAL A 266 -16.55 17.37 -12.87
N PRO A 267 -16.66 18.54 -13.54
CA PRO A 267 -16.75 18.58 -14.99
C PRO A 267 -15.43 18.12 -15.65
N GLY A 268 -15.34 16.82 -15.96
CA GLY A 268 -14.21 16.21 -16.68
C GLY A 268 -13.52 15.10 -15.87
N PHE A 269 -13.41 13.92 -16.49
CA PHE A 269 -12.83 12.71 -15.88
C PHE A 269 -11.41 12.92 -15.31
N LEU A 270 -10.56 13.65 -16.04
CA LEU A 270 -9.18 13.94 -15.62
C LEU A 270 -9.11 14.85 -14.39
N GLU A 271 -10.07 15.76 -14.22
CA GLU A 271 -10.08 16.71 -13.11
C GLU A 271 -10.58 16.06 -11.82
N GLU A 272 -11.50 15.09 -11.92
CA GLU A 272 -11.95 14.26 -10.81
C GLU A 272 -10.83 13.35 -10.28
N GLU A 273 -10.07 12.69 -11.15
CA GLU A 273 -8.96 11.81 -10.73
C GLU A 273 -7.82 12.58 -10.06
N VAL A 274 -7.56 13.83 -10.48
CA VAL A 274 -6.55 14.70 -9.87
C VAL A 274 -7.02 15.26 -8.52
N CYS A 275 -8.29 15.64 -8.41
CA CYS A 275 -8.84 16.20 -7.17
C CYS A 275 -9.21 15.15 -6.14
N TYR A 276 -9.49 13.90 -6.55
CA TYR A 276 -9.86 12.81 -5.65
C TYR A 276 -9.17 11.49 -6.01
N PRO A 277 -7.82 11.41 -5.96
CA PRO A 277 -7.11 10.17 -6.23
C PRO A 277 -7.51 9.07 -5.24
N LYS A 278 -7.68 7.84 -5.73
CA LYS A 278 -8.11 6.71 -4.89
C LYS A 278 -7.11 6.38 -3.80
N GLU A 279 -5.82 6.50 -4.09
CA GLU A 279 -4.71 6.34 -3.17
C GLU A 279 -4.79 7.34 -2.01
N SER A 280 -5.04 8.62 -2.30
CA SER A 280 -5.20 9.67 -1.30
C SER A 280 -6.40 9.41 -0.39
N LEU A 281 -7.55 9.02 -0.97
CA LEU A 281 -8.75 8.68 -0.21
C LEU A 281 -8.55 7.41 0.64
N ALA A 282 -7.80 6.43 0.15
CA ALA A 282 -7.44 5.24 0.92
C ALA A 282 -6.52 5.59 2.10
N CYS A 283 -5.57 6.50 1.91
CA CYS A 283 -4.74 7.04 2.99
C CYS A 283 -5.62 7.76 4.02
N LEU A 284 -6.53 8.62 3.58
CA LEU A 284 -7.49 9.31 4.45
C LEU A 284 -8.31 8.31 5.30
N ALA A 285 -8.84 7.25 4.68
CA ALA A 285 -9.58 6.19 5.37
C ALA A 285 -8.73 5.51 6.45
N TYR A 286 -7.46 5.22 6.13
CA TYR A 286 -6.51 4.65 7.09
C TYR A 286 -6.23 5.61 8.25
N LEU A 287 -5.96 6.88 7.98
CA LEU A 287 -5.67 7.89 9.01
C LEU A 287 -6.86 8.08 9.97
N LEU A 288 -8.09 8.09 9.44
CA LEU A 288 -9.31 8.20 10.25
C LEU A 288 -9.59 6.93 11.05
N PHE A 289 -9.73 5.78 10.37
CA PHE A 289 -10.29 4.59 11.02
C PHE A 289 -9.27 3.73 11.76
N VAL A 290 -7.99 3.83 11.41
CA VAL A 290 -6.90 3.08 12.07
C VAL A 290 -6.11 3.98 13.01
N GLN A 291 -5.66 5.15 12.53
CA GLN A 291 -4.81 6.06 13.31
C GLN A 291 -5.59 7.06 14.18
N HIS A 292 -6.93 7.07 14.05
CA HIS A 292 -7.86 7.90 14.81
C HIS A 292 -7.61 9.41 14.73
N ILE A 293 -7.00 9.87 13.63
CA ILE A 293 -6.77 11.30 13.37
C ILE A 293 -8.06 11.93 12.86
N ALA A 294 -8.45 13.07 13.43
CA ALA A 294 -9.68 13.82 13.10
C ALA A 294 -11.00 13.03 13.29
N MET A 295 -10.99 11.96 14.09
CA MET A 295 -12.19 11.16 14.37
C MET A 295 -13.28 11.92 15.13
N ASP A 296 -12.92 12.98 15.85
CA ASP A 296 -13.81 13.92 16.53
C ASP A 296 -14.66 14.75 15.55
N THR A 297 -14.15 14.99 14.35
CA THR A 297 -14.89 15.66 13.27
C THR A 297 -15.80 14.70 12.48
N PHE A 298 -15.61 13.39 12.65
CA PHE A 298 -16.36 12.37 11.93
C PHE A 298 -17.69 12.05 12.64
N PRO A 299 -18.85 12.08 11.94
CA PRO A 299 -20.15 11.86 12.56
C PRO A 299 -20.25 10.49 13.27
N THR A 300 -20.75 10.51 14.51
CA THR A 300 -20.80 9.33 15.38
C THR A 300 -21.90 8.31 15.05
N VAL A 301 -22.80 8.62 14.11
CA VAL A 301 -24.05 7.86 13.86
C VAL A 301 -23.92 6.84 12.71
N PHE A 302 -22.75 6.71 12.08
CA PHE A 302 -22.61 5.81 10.93
C PHE A 302 -22.69 4.33 11.31
N SER A 303 -23.47 3.57 10.52
CA SER A 303 -23.51 2.11 10.57
C SER A 303 -22.12 1.52 10.31
N SER A 304 -21.68 0.58 11.16
CA SER A 304 -20.40 -0.12 10.97
C SER A 304 -20.34 -0.90 9.66
N VAL A 305 -21.48 -1.41 9.19
CA VAL A 305 -21.61 -2.06 7.88
C VAL A 305 -21.42 -1.07 6.73
N PHE A 306 -21.96 0.14 6.86
CA PHE A 306 -21.77 1.21 5.87
C PHE A 306 -20.29 1.64 5.80
N ILE A 307 -19.64 1.83 6.95
CA ILE A 307 -18.21 2.14 7.01
C ILE A 307 -17.38 1.03 6.35
N LEU A 308 -17.70 -0.24 6.63
CA LEU A 308 -17.07 -1.37 5.98
C LEU A 308 -17.22 -1.28 4.45
N GLN A 309 -18.43 -1.06 3.93
CA GLN A 309 -18.67 -0.91 2.50
C GLN A 309 -17.82 0.20 1.87
N CYS A 310 -17.74 1.38 2.51
CA CYS A 310 -16.88 2.47 2.03
C CYS A 310 -15.42 2.03 1.96
N ASN A 311 -14.95 1.38 3.03
CA ASN A 311 -13.56 0.97 3.15
C ASN A 311 -13.18 -0.21 2.24
N MET A 312 -14.12 -1.03 1.80
CA MET A 312 -13.82 -2.22 1.00
C MET A 312 -13.12 -1.92 -0.34
N GLU A 313 -13.42 -0.78 -0.97
CA GLU A 313 -12.70 -0.36 -2.19
C GLU A 313 -11.24 0.07 -1.88
N TYR A 314 -11.03 0.76 -0.76
CA TYR A 314 -9.69 1.18 -0.31
C TYR A 314 -8.86 -0.01 0.17
N ILE A 315 -9.48 -0.95 0.88
CA ILE A 315 -8.87 -2.23 1.28
C ILE A 315 -8.46 -3.01 0.03
N ASN A 316 -9.33 -3.06 -0.98
CA ASN A 316 -9.02 -3.72 -2.24
C ASN A 316 -7.81 -3.07 -2.94
N LEU A 317 -7.74 -1.73 -2.95
CA LEU A 317 -6.61 -1.00 -3.48
C LEU A 317 -5.31 -1.40 -2.76
N PHE A 318 -5.29 -1.34 -1.43
CA PHE A 318 -4.12 -1.69 -0.63
C PHE A 318 -3.67 -3.14 -0.81
N LEU A 319 -4.60 -4.10 -0.72
CA LEU A 319 -4.27 -5.53 -0.81
C LEU A 319 -3.90 -5.98 -2.23
N SER A 320 -4.17 -5.17 -3.25
CA SER A 320 -3.73 -5.44 -4.63
C SER A 320 -2.25 -5.12 -4.87
N ARG A 321 -1.61 -4.41 -3.94
CA ARG A 321 -0.22 -3.95 -4.00
C ARG A 321 0.72 -5.00 -3.39
N THR A 322 2.03 -4.80 -3.51
CA THR A 322 3.06 -5.76 -3.04
C THR A 322 3.97 -5.17 -1.95
N GLU A 323 3.97 -3.86 -1.82
CA GLU A 323 4.75 -3.08 -0.86
C GLU A 323 4.27 -3.38 0.57
N GLU A 324 5.21 -3.61 1.48
CA GLU A 324 4.93 -3.94 2.88
C GLU A 324 4.05 -2.91 3.56
N SER A 325 4.38 -1.62 3.37
CA SER A 325 3.66 -0.48 3.93
C SER A 325 2.17 -0.51 3.56
N ARG A 326 1.88 -0.70 2.26
CA ARG A 326 0.53 -0.72 1.70
C ARG A 326 -0.26 -1.95 2.15
N LEU A 327 0.37 -3.12 2.12
CA LEU A 327 -0.25 -4.36 2.58
C LEU A 327 -0.62 -4.29 4.06
N GLN A 328 0.30 -3.81 4.90
CA GLN A 328 0.05 -3.61 6.33
C GLN A 328 -1.15 -2.67 6.55
N LYS A 329 -1.19 -1.52 5.87
CA LYS A 329 -2.31 -0.56 5.94
C LYS A 329 -3.64 -1.18 5.52
N GLY A 330 -3.64 -1.96 4.44
CA GLY A 330 -4.83 -2.68 3.97
C GLY A 330 -5.36 -3.69 4.97
N LEU A 331 -4.46 -4.48 5.58
CA LEU A 331 -4.83 -5.46 6.61
C LEU A 331 -5.35 -4.78 7.89
N ASP A 332 -4.67 -3.72 8.34
CA ASP A 332 -5.10 -2.91 9.49
C ASP A 332 -6.48 -2.29 9.28
N LEU A 333 -6.69 -1.65 8.13
CA LEU A 333 -7.96 -1.02 7.80
C LEU A 333 -9.09 -2.05 7.73
N TYR A 334 -8.83 -3.22 7.15
CA TYR A 334 -9.82 -4.29 7.08
C TYR A 334 -10.16 -4.85 8.46
N GLU A 335 -9.14 -5.14 9.27
CA GLU A 335 -9.31 -5.61 10.65
C GLU A 335 -10.14 -4.61 11.48
N LYS A 336 -9.75 -3.33 11.50
CA LYS A 336 -10.44 -2.29 12.27
C LYS A 336 -11.88 -2.05 11.79
N SER A 337 -12.12 -2.18 10.48
CA SER A 337 -13.48 -2.08 9.92
C SER A 337 -14.35 -3.27 10.36
N LEU A 338 -13.80 -4.49 10.38
CA LEU A 338 -14.52 -5.70 10.77
C LEU A 338 -14.79 -5.78 12.28
N VAL A 339 -13.85 -5.36 13.14
CA VAL A 339 -14.02 -5.43 14.62
C VAL A 339 -15.26 -4.68 15.11
N ARG A 340 -15.70 -3.64 14.39
CA ARG A 340 -16.89 -2.85 14.72
C ARG A 340 -18.21 -3.50 14.28
N VAL A 341 -18.15 -4.59 13.53
CA VAL A 341 -19.32 -5.32 13.03
C VAL A 341 -19.63 -6.48 13.95
N GLU A 342 -20.90 -6.73 14.23
CA GLU A 342 -21.34 -7.86 15.04
C GLU A 342 -21.14 -9.20 14.28
N ASP A 343 -20.83 -10.28 14.99
CA ASP A 343 -20.70 -11.60 14.38
C ASP A 343 -22.03 -12.06 13.77
N ASN A 344 -21.95 -12.71 12.61
CA ASN A 344 -23.12 -13.20 11.86
C ASN A 344 -24.11 -12.10 11.41
N SER A 345 -23.68 -10.84 11.33
CA SER A 345 -24.55 -9.71 10.95
C SER A 345 -24.36 -9.21 9.53
N LEU A 346 -23.26 -9.54 8.84
CA LEU A 346 -23.01 -9.07 7.48
C LEU A 346 -23.91 -9.82 6.48
N PRO A 347 -24.82 -9.10 5.81
CA PRO A 347 -25.86 -9.74 5.04
C PRO A 347 -25.34 -10.20 3.66
N VAL A 348 -25.93 -11.28 3.14
CA VAL A 348 -25.52 -11.90 1.87
C VAL A 348 -25.51 -10.94 0.67
N GLN A 349 -26.36 -9.92 0.63
CA GLN A 349 -26.45 -8.97 -0.48
C GLN A 349 -25.13 -8.22 -0.70
N LEU A 350 -24.30 -8.07 0.34
CA LEU A 350 -22.99 -7.43 0.19
C LEU A 350 -22.04 -8.21 -0.69
N MET A 351 -22.23 -9.53 -0.79
CA MET A 351 -21.41 -10.38 -1.65
C MET A 351 -21.60 -10.09 -3.14
N GLU A 352 -22.65 -9.37 -3.53
CA GLU A 352 -22.86 -8.93 -4.92
C GLU A 352 -21.93 -7.77 -5.29
N LEU A 353 -21.36 -7.07 -4.30
CA LEU A 353 -20.42 -6.00 -4.53
C LEU A 353 -19.05 -6.56 -4.96
N LYS A 354 -18.47 -5.96 -6.00
CA LYS A 354 -17.19 -6.40 -6.58
C LYS A 354 -16.07 -6.49 -5.55
N SER A 355 -15.98 -5.53 -4.64
CA SER A 355 -14.94 -5.51 -3.61
C SER A 355 -15.06 -6.67 -2.62
N PHE A 356 -16.27 -7.13 -2.29
CA PHE A 356 -16.48 -8.32 -1.45
C PHE A 356 -16.07 -9.63 -2.14
N PHE A 357 -15.93 -9.62 -3.47
CA PHE A 357 -15.31 -10.72 -4.21
C PHE A 357 -13.79 -10.56 -4.33
N SER A 358 -13.31 -9.36 -4.71
CA SER A 358 -11.89 -9.15 -5.03
C SER A 358 -10.99 -9.06 -3.79
N VAL A 359 -11.46 -8.50 -2.68
CA VAL A 359 -10.70 -8.40 -1.43
C VAL A 359 -10.29 -9.79 -0.91
N PRO A 360 -11.19 -10.79 -0.80
CA PRO A 360 -10.79 -12.15 -0.45
C PRO A 360 -9.75 -12.76 -1.41
N GLN A 361 -9.84 -12.53 -2.72
CA GLN A 361 -8.84 -13.04 -3.67
C GLN A 361 -7.46 -12.41 -3.43
N ASN A 362 -7.42 -11.09 -3.22
CA ASN A 362 -6.18 -10.40 -2.91
C ASN A 362 -5.63 -10.83 -1.54
N LEU A 363 -6.49 -11.08 -0.56
CA LEU A 363 -6.09 -11.61 0.74
C LEU A 363 -5.47 -13.01 0.63
N VAL A 364 -5.99 -13.87 -0.25
CA VAL A 364 -5.36 -15.17 -0.56
C VAL A 364 -3.95 -14.96 -1.11
N LYS A 365 -3.75 -14.04 -2.07
CA LYS A 365 -2.40 -13.71 -2.58
C LYS A 365 -1.47 -13.22 -1.48
N VAL A 366 -1.96 -12.37 -0.57
CA VAL A 366 -1.17 -11.93 0.59
C VAL A 366 -0.79 -13.13 1.46
N MET A 367 -1.74 -14.01 1.77
CA MET A 367 -1.51 -15.17 2.62
C MET A 367 -0.55 -16.21 2.03
N THR A 368 -0.43 -16.31 0.71
CA THR A 368 0.35 -17.37 0.04
C THR A 368 1.61 -16.87 -0.65
N LEU A 369 1.59 -15.66 -1.21
CA LEU A 369 2.68 -15.12 -2.05
C LEU A 369 3.49 -14.00 -1.38
N CYS A 370 2.95 -13.33 -0.35
CA CYS A 370 3.69 -12.26 0.33
C CYS A 370 4.96 -12.84 0.98
N PRO A 371 6.16 -12.26 0.77
CA PRO A 371 7.40 -12.79 1.37
C PRO A 371 7.43 -12.63 2.90
N ILE A 372 6.64 -11.71 3.44
CA ILE A 372 6.69 -11.29 4.85
C ILE A 372 5.75 -12.14 5.71
N GLN A 373 6.33 -12.96 6.59
CA GLN A 373 5.58 -13.95 7.36
C GLN A 373 4.52 -13.35 8.29
N HIS A 374 4.81 -12.24 8.96
CA HIS A 374 3.86 -11.63 9.90
C HIS A 374 2.61 -11.11 9.15
N LEU A 375 2.77 -10.57 7.93
CA LEU A 375 1.67 -10.17 7.07
C LEU A 375 0.84 -11.37 6.61
N ARG A 376 1.48 -12.50 6.23
CA ARG A 376 0.76 -13.74 5.89
C ARG A 376 -0.12 -14.23 7.06
N ILE A 377 0.45 -14.27 8.26
CA ILE A 377 -0.25 -14.68 9.48
C ILE A 377 -1.41 -13.73 9.79
N LYS A 378 -1.19 -12.42 9.67
CA LYS A 378 -2.24 -11.42 9.87
C LYS A 378 -3.34 -11.54 8.83
N GLY A 379 -2.99 -11.78 7.57
CA GLY A 379 -3.96 -12.01 6.50
C GLY A 379 -4.90 -13.17 6.79
N LEU A 380 -4.37 -14.29 7.31
CA LEU A 380 -5.20 -15.43 7.74
C LEU A 380 -6.14 -15.08 8.88
N LYS A 381 -5.67 -14.30 9.88
CA LYS A 381 -6.52 -13.83 10.98
C LYS A 381 -7.66 -12.94 10.50
N VAL A 382 -7.36 -12.00 9.59
CA VAL A 382 -8.35 -11.10 8.99
C VAL A 382 -9.35 -11.86 8.12
N LEU A 383 -8.89 -12.89 7.39
CA LEU A 383 -9.79 -13.78 6.65
C LEU A 383 -10.78 -14.47 7.59
N GLN A 384 -10.31 -15.05 8.69
CA GLN A 384 -11.18 -15.69 9.67
C GLN A 384 -12.16 -14.68 10.29
N LEU A 385 -11.67 -13.49 10.67
CA LEU A 385 -12.52 -12.43 11.19
C LEU A 385 -13.63 -12.07 10.20
N SER A 386 -13.33 -11.97 8.90
CA SER A 386 -14.33 -11.71 7.88
C SER A 386 -15.39 -12.82 7.78
N ILE A 387 -14.97 -14.09 7.87
CA ILE A 387 -15.87 -15.25 7.88
C ILE A 387 -16.80 -15.18 9.09
N ASP A 388 -16.29 -14.83 10.26
CA ASP A 388 -17.07 -14.75 11.50
C ASP A 388 -18.16 -13.67 11.44
N LYS A 389 -17.91 -12.58 10.70
CA LYS A 389 -18.88 -11.49 10.51
C LYS A 389 -20.01 -11.82 9.53
N PHE A 390 -19.78 -12.67 8.53
CA PHE A 390 -20.80 -13.07 7.56
C PHE A 390 -21.99 -13.75 8.22
N ASP A 391 -23.21 -13.41 7.80
CA ASP A 391 -24.37 -14.20 8.13
C ASP A 391 -24.25 -15.64 7.57
N THR A 392 -25.21 -16.47 7.93
CA THR A 392 -25.23 -17.87 7.55
C THR A 392 -25.20 -18.11 6.03
N GLU A 393 -26.01 -17.37 5.26
CA GLU A 393 -26.12 -17.56 3.82
C GLU A 393 -24.86 -17.03 3.12
N ALA A 394 -24.36 -15.89 3.58
CA ALA A 394 -23.13 -15.27 3.13
C ALA A 394 -21.94 -16.21 3.35
N LYS A 395 -21.81 -16.85 4.52
CA LYS A 395 -20.77 -17.86 4.76
C LYS A 395 -20.85 -19.00 3.74
N TYR A 396 -22.05 -19.52 3.48
CA TYR A 396 -22.24 -20.61 2.52
C TYR A 396 -21.77 -20.23 1.11
N LYS A 397 -22.24 -19.09 0.59
CA LYS A 397 -21.82 -18.57 -0.72
C LYS A 397 -20.34 -18.22 -0.77
N PHE A 398 -19.80 -17.67 0.31
CA PHE A 398 -18.38 -17.37 0.45
C PHE A 398 -17.52 -18.63 0.34
N PHE A 399 -17.87 -19.69 1.06
CA PHE A 399 -17.13 -20.96 0.98
C PHE A 399 -17.18 -21.57 -0.42
N GLN A 400 -18.35 -21.57 -1.07
CA GLN A 400 -18.46 -22.03 -2.46
C GLN A 400 -17.58 -21.23 -3.42
N CYS A 401 -17.49 -19.91 -3.21
CA CYS A 401 -16.62 -19.06 -4.01
C CYS A 401 -15.15 -19.42 -3.77
N MET A 402 -14.71 -19.45 -2.52
CA MET A 402 -13.30 -19.68 -2.17
C MET A 402 -12.78 -21.05 -2.62
N LEU A 403 -13.62 -22.10 -2.54
CA LEU A 403 -13.27 -23.44 -3.04
C LEU A 403 -13.10 -23.50 -4.56
N LYS A 404 -13.67 -22.55 -5.30
CA LYS A 404 -13.57 -22.49 -6.77
C LYS A 404 -12.44 -21.60 -7.27
N THR A 405 -12.10 -20.55 -6.52
CA THR A 405 -11.21 -19.49 -7.02
C THR A 405 -9.84 -19.41 -6.34
N SER A 406 -9.67 -19.97 -5.14
CA SER A 406 -8.42 -19.81 -4.38
C SER A 406 -7.24 -20.59 -4.96
N HIS A 407 -7.50 -21.74 -5.59
CA HIS A 407 -6.50 -22.60 -6.25
C HIS A 407 -5.26 -22.89 -5.38
N HIS A 408 -5.42 -22.96 -4.06
CA HIS A 408 -4.35 -23.24 -3.11
C HIS A 408 -4.83 -24.21 -2.04
N ALA A 409 -4.26 -25.43 -2.03
CA ALA A 409 -4.74 -26.54 -1.20
C ALA A 409 -4.83 -26.20 0.30
N GLY A 410 -3.85 -25.47 0.84
CA GLY A 410 -3.88 -25.03 2.25
C GLY A 410 -5.00 -24.04 2.58
N VAL A 411 -5.38 -23.17 1.64
CA VAL A 411 -6.48 -22.21 1.83
C VAL A 411 -7.80 -22.96 1.70
N GLU A 412 -7.94 -23.83 0.71
CA GLU A 412 -9.12 -24.67 0.52
C GLU A 412 -9.33 -25.58 1.73
N GLY A 413 -8.28 -26.21 2.27
CA GLY A 413 -8.31 -26.96 3.52
C GLY A 413 -8.80 -26.11 4.71
N TYR A 414 -8.34 -24.86 4.82
CA TYR A 414 -8.82 -23.93 5.84
C TYR A 414 -10.31 -23.58 5.69
N ILE A 415 -10.79 -23.43 4.46
CA ILE A 415 -12.22 -23.22 4.17
C ILE A 415 -13.03 -24.47 4.53
N ILE A 416 -12.54 -25.67 4.20
CA ILE A 416 -13.18 -26.95 4.57
C ILE A 416 -13.31 -27.10 6.08
N LYS A 417 -12.27 -26.72 6.82
CA LYS A 417 -12.30 -26.67 8.29
C LYS A 417 -13.40 -25.73 8.80
N ASN A 418 -13.58 -24.56 8.19
CA ASN A 418 -14.66 -23.64 8.53
C ASN A 418 -16.06 -24.18 8.18
N ILE A 419 -16.20 -24.89 7.05
CA ILE A 419 -17.44 -25.59 6.69
C ILE A 419 -17.81 -26.61 7.78
N LYS A 420 -16.84 -27.41 8.25
CA LYS A 420 -17.04 -28.35 9.36
C LYS A 420 -17.56 -27.65 10.62
N ASN A 421 -17.01 -26.48 10.95
CA ASN A 421 -17.43 -25.70 12.12
C ASN A 421 -18.87 -25.19 11.98
N GLN A 422 -19.29 -24.75 10.78
CA GLN A 422 -20.67 -24.33 10.53
C GLN A 422 -21.65 -25.51 10.60
N ILE A 423 -21.26 -26.69 10.13
CA ILE A 423 -22.05 -27.91 10.28
C ILE A 423 -22.20 -28.28 11.77
N ASP A 424 -21.13 -28.24 12.57
CA ASP A 424 -21.21 -28.46 14.03
C ASP A 424 -22.16 -27.47 14.71
N PHE A 425 -22.10 -26.21 14.31
CA PHE A 425 -22.99 -25.18 14.82
C PHE A 425 -24.45 -25.45 14.48
N ALA A 426 -24.74 -25.89 13.25
CA ALA A 426 -26.10 -26.21 12.78
C ALA A 426 -26.74 -27.39 13.53
N PHE A 427 -25.93 -28.30 14.10
CA PHE A 427 -26.43 -29.40 14.95
C PHE A 427 -26.94 -28.95 16.33
N LYS A 428 -26.72 -27.69 16.74
CA LYS A 428 -27.15 -27.20 18.06
C LYS A 428 -28.64 -26.84 18.03
N PRO A 429 -29.45 -27.27 19.03
CA PRO A 429 -30.91 -27.26 18.98
C PRO A 429 -31.56 -25.87 18.84
N ASP A 430 -30.89 -24.80 19.28
CA ASP A 430 -31.42 -23.42 19.22
C ASP A 430 -30.82 -22.59 18.07
N LYS A 431 -29.98 -23.20 17.22
CA LYS A 431 -29.22 -22.51 16.16
C LYS A 431 -29.30 -23.25 14.82
N GLY A 432 -30.46 -23.85 14.57
CA GLY A 432 -30.74 -24.57 13.34
C GLY A 432 -30.46 -23.67 12.13
N ASN A 433 -29.57 -24.13 11.27
CA ASN A 433 -29.14 -23.43 10.07
C ASN A 433 -29.39 -24.34 8.87
N GLU A 434 -30.32 -23.95 8.02
CA GLU A 434 -30.73 -24.76 6.85
C GLU A 434 -29.65 -24.83 5.76
N TRP A 435 -28.72 -23.88 5.70
CA TRP A 435 -27.71 -23.80 4.64
C TRP A 435 -26.60 -24.84 4.77
N PHE A 436 -26.31 -25.29 5.99
CA PHE A 436 -25.29 -26.31 6.28
C PHE A 436 -25.88 -27.67 6.66
N MET A 437 -27.16 -27.88 6.34
CA MET A 437 -27.89 -29.12 6.59
C MET A 437 -28.66 -29.55 5.33
N GLY A 438 -29.11 -30.81 5.29
CA GLY A 438 -29.99 -31.34 4.25
C GLY A 438 -29.55 -31.03 2.81
N ALA A 439 -30.51 -30.61 1.98
CA ALA A 439 -30.31 -30.42 0.54
C ALA A 439 -29.26 -29.37 0.17
N HIS A 440 -29.09 -28.32 1.00
CA HIS A 440 -28.13 -27.24 0.74
C HIS A 440 -26.69 -27.67 1.01
N LEU A 441 -26.46 -28.65 1.87
CA LEU A 441 -25.12 -29.12 2.19
C LEU A 441 -24.44 -29.85 1.02
N PHE A 442 -25.18 -30.62 0.23
CA PHE A 442 -24.57 -31.49 -0.80
C PHE A 442 -23.85 -30.77 -1.94
N PRO A 443 -24.37 -29.68 -2.52
CA PRO A 443 -23.62 -28.89 -3.51
C PRO A 443 -22.26 -28.42 -2.97
N LEU A 444 -22.17 -28.13 -1.68
CA LEU A 444 -20.92 -27.76 -1.01
C LEU A 444 -20.02 -28.98 -0.80
N LEU A 445 -20.56 -30.10 -0.30
CA LEU A 445 -19.80 -31.34 -0.14
C LEU A 445 -19.25 -31.89 -1.45
N ARG A 446 -19.96 -31.75 -2.57
CA ARG A 446 -19.45 -32.15 -3.90
C ARG A 446 -18.23 -31.35 -4.34
N GLN A 447 -18.07 -30.10 -3.89
CA GLN A 447 -16.87 -29.29 -4.15
C GLN A 447 -15.73 -29.64 -3.19
N VAL A 448 -16.05 -30.06 -1.97
CA VAL A 448 -15.05 -30.46 -0.97
C VAL A 448 -14.50 -31.86 -1.25
N LEU A 449 -15.37 -32.81 -1.48
CA LEU A 449 -15.07 -34.23 -1.71
C LEU A 449 -14.82 -34.50 -3.19
N CYS A 450 -13.93 -33.75 -3.83
CA CYS A 450 -13.56 -33.98 -5.22
C CYS A 450 -12.05 -34.04 -5.40
N LEU A 451 -11.60 -34.86 -6.34
CA LEU A 451 -10.21 -34.94 -6.78
C LEU A 451 -10.09 -34.25 -8.16
N PRO A 452 -9.32 -33.16 -8.31
CA PRO A 452 -9.28 -32.38 -9.55
C PRO A 452 -8.93 -33.19 -10.80
N GLN A 453 -8.03 -34.18 -10.69
CA GLN A 453 -7.66 -35.11 -11.78
C GLN A 453 -8.06 -36.56 -11.45
N GLY A 454 -9.05 -36.76 -10.59
CA GLY A 454 -9.43 -38.11 -10.16
C GLY A 454 -8.26 -38.85 -9.51
N PRO A 455 -8.03 -40.14 -9.85
CA PRO A 455 -6.92 -40.93 -9.29
C PRO A 455 -5.52 -40.38 -9.59
N GLU A 456 -5.36 -39.55 -10.62
CA GLU A 456 -4.07 -38.98 -11.04
C GLU A 456 -3.72 -37.66 -10.32
N THR A 457 -4.56 -37.22 -9.39
CA THR A 457 -4.33 -36.00 -8.60
C THR A 457 -3.02 -36.11 -7.82
N ASP A 458 -2.18 -35.08 -7.87
CA ASP A 458 -0.99 -35.00 -7.00
C ASP A 458 -1.43 -34.86 -5.53
N LEU A 459 -1.36 -35.96 -4.80
CA LEU A 459 -1.81 -36.05 -3.42
C LEU A 459 -0.87 -35.29 -2.46
N LEU A 460 0.41 -35.09 -2.79
CA LEU A 460 1.31 -34.34 -1.93
C LEU A 460 1.01 -32.84 -2.04
N GLN A 461 0.80 -32.33 -3.25
CA GLN A 461 0.42 -30.93 -3.46
C GLN A 461 -0.96 -30.61 -2.87
N ASN A 462 -1.87 -31.58 -2.87
CA ASN A 462 -3.23 -31.44 -2.35
C ASN A 462 -3.42 -31.96 -0.92
N LEU A 463 -2.34 -32.23 -0.18
CA LEU A 463 -2.37 -32.85 1.14
C LEU A 463 -3.36 -32.16 2.09
N ASP A 464 -3.22 -30.84 2.26
CA ASP A 464 -4.03 -30.07 3.21
C ASP A 464 -5.53 -30.14 2.87
N ARG A 465 -5.87 -30.04 1.58
CA ARG A 465 -7.25 -30.14 1.10
C ARG A 465 -7.81 -31.54 1.33
N VAL A 466 -7.09 -32.58 0.90
CA VAL A 466 -7.54 -33.97 0.99
C VAL A 466 -7.71 -34.39 2.45
N MET A 467 -6.78 -34.03 3.32
CA MET A 467 -6.86 -34.37 4.75
C MET A 467 -8.03 -33.67 5.44
N GLU A 468 -8.27 -32.39 5.18
CA GLU A 468 -9.44 -31.70 5.74
C GLU A 468 -10.76 -32.25 5.16
N SER A 469 -10.80 -32.63 3.88
CA SER A 469 -11.94 -33.32 3.27
C SER A 469 -12.25 -34.67 3.93
N LEU A 470 -11.24 -35.50 4.16
CA LEU A 470 -11.37 -36.78 4.87
C LEU A 470 -11.82 -36.56 6.32
N ASN A 471 -11.23 -35.59 7.02
CA ASN A 471 -11.62 -35.25 8.39
C ASN A 471 -13.06 -34.74 8.48
N LEU A 472 -13.54 -33.98 7.50
CA LEU A 472 -14.94 -33.56 7.41
C LEU A 472 -15.86 -34.77 7.19
N LEU A 473 -15.55 -35.67 6.25
CA LEU A 473 -16.36 -36.86 5.99
C LEU A 473 -16.43 -37.76 7.23
N ARG A 474 -15.28 -38.00 7.87
CA ARG A 474 -15.20 -38.73 9.14
C ARG A 474 -16.05 -38.08 10.22
N TYR A 475 -15.99 -36.76 10.35
CA TYR A 475 -16.79 -36.02 11.34
C TYR A 475 -18.29 -36.20 11.09
N LEU A 476 -18.75 -36.05 9.85
CA LEU A 476 -20.15 -36.20 9.47
C LEU A 476 -20.71 -37.58 9.85
N LEU A 477 -19.98 -38.66 9.52
CA LEU A 477 -20.41 -40.03 9.80
C LEU A 477 -20.44 -40.35 11.30
N ILE A 478 -19.55 -39.75 12.10
CA ILE A 478 -19.55 -39.94 13.55
C ILE A 478 -20.69 -39.15 14.21
N ARG A 479 -20.91 -37.91 13.75
CA ARG A 479 -21.81 -36.96 14.40
C ARG A 479 -23.27 -37.19 14.01
N ASP A 480 -23.55 -37.35 12.72
CA ASP A 480 -24.89 -37.62 12.21
C ASP A 480 -25.14 -39.12 12.26
N LYS A 481 -26.04 -39.56 13.11
CA LYS A 481 -26.36 -40.99 13.26
C LYS A 481 -27.23 -41.46 12.09
N ALA A 482 -26.97 -42.67 11.59
CA ALA A 482 -27.64 -43.22 10.40
C ALA A 482 -29.18 -43.20 10.48
N TRP A 483 -29.74 -43.43 11.68
CA TRP A 483 -31.19 -43.40 11.90
C TRP A 483 -31.79 -41.99 11.98
N ARG A 484 -30.98 -40.94 12.24
CA ARG A 484 -31.42 -39.54 12.24
C ARG A 484 -31.21 -38.88 10.89
N ASN A 485 -30.02 -39.09 10.30
CA ASN A 485 -29.62 -38.62 8.99
C ASN A 485 -29.98 -37.15 8.72
N GLN A 486 -29.70 -36.27 9.68
CA GLN A 486 -30.11 -34.86 9.64
C GLN A 486 -29.42 -34.08 8.51
N THR A 487 -28.18 -34.45 8.20
CA THR A 487 -27.42 -33.87 7.09
C THR A 487 -27.77 -34.50 5.74
N GLY A 488 -28.42 -35.67 5.77
CA GLY A 488 -28.67 -36.51 4.60
C GLY A 488 -27.44 -37.32 4.15
N ILE A 489 -26.29 -37.21 4.81
CA ILE A 489 -25.02 -37.82 4.36
C ILE A 489 -25.16 -39.32 4.10
N TRP A 490 -25.93 -40.04 4.91
CA TRP A 490 -26.13 -41.48 4.78
C TRP A 490 -26.90 -41.86 3.52
N THR A 491 -27.74 -40.96 2.99
CA THR A 491 -28.48 -41.18 1.74
C THR A 491 -27.58 -41.07 0.52
N GLU A 492 -26.62 -40.14 0.53
CA GLU A 492 -25.73 -39.87 -0.61
C GLU A 492 -24.38 -40.58 -0.49
N LEU A 493 -24.13 -41.31 0.61
CA LEU A 493 -22.86 -41.94 0.93
C LEU A 493 -22.35 -42.86 -0.18
N TYR A 494 -23.23 -43.65 -0.81
CA TYR A 494 -22.86 -44.54 -1.91
C TYR A 494 -22.28 -43.77 -3.12
N LYS A 495 -22.79 -42.56 -3.37
CA LYS A 495 -22.25 -41.71 -4.44
C LYS A 495 -20.86 -41.20 -4.06
N ILE A 496 -20.69 -40.72 -2.82
CA ILE A 496 -19.40 -40.24 -2.30
C ILE A 496 -18.34 -41.34 -2.38
N GLU A 497 -18.72 -42.57 -2.06
CA GLU A 497 -17.85 -43.73 -2.19
C GLU A 497 -17.35 -43.89 -3.63
N ASP A 498 -18.25 -43.80 -4.61
CA ASP A 498 -17.96 -43.97 -6.03
C ASP A 498 -17.14 -42.82 -6.65
N TYR A 499 -17.49 -41.56 -6.37
CA TYR A 499 -16.83 -40.42 -7.03
C TYR A 499 -15.61 -39.87 -6.28
N TYR A 500 -15.42 -40.22 -5.00
CA TYR A 500 -14.33 -39.68 -4.18
C TYR A 500 -13.48 -40.77 -3.53
N MET A 501 -14.07 -41.66 -2.72
CA MET A 501 -13.28 -42.61 -1.91
C MET A 501 -12.55 -43.66 -2.76
N LYS A 502 -13.25 -44.29 -3.72
CA LYS A 502 -12.65 -45.28 -4.64
C LYS A 502 -11.55 -44.65 -5.51
N PRO A 503 -11.77 -43.48 -6.15
CA PRO A 503 -10.69 -42.78 -6.85
C PRO A 503 -9.50 -42.43 -5.96
N LEU A 504 -9.74 -41.99 -4.71
CA LEU A 504 -8.67 -41.68 -3.77
C LEU A 504 -7.85 -42.93 -3.40
N ARG A 505 -8.51 -44.06 -3.14
CA ARG A 505 -7.83 -45.34 -2.90
C ARG A 505 -6.94 -45.74 -4.06
N THR A 506 -7.45 -45.62 -5.29
CA THR A 506 -6.67 -45.89 -6.50
C THR A 506 -5.47 -44.95 -6.60
N GLY A 507 -5.66 -43.65 -6.37
CA GLY A 507 -4.58 -42.66 -6.40
C GLY A 507 -3.52 -42.89 -5.32
N LEU A 508 -3.91 -43.31 -4.12
CA LEU A 508 -2.99 -43.70 -3.05
C LEU A 508 -2.16 -44.92 -3.43
N ASN A 509 -2.80 -45.97 -3.95
CA ASN A 509 -2.11 -47.18 -4.39
C ASN A 509 -1.12 -46.90 -5.52
N MET A 510 -1.52 -46.11 -6.52
CA MET A 510 -0.65 -45.70 -7.63
C MET A 510 0.53 -44.88 -7.12
N SER A 511 0.27 -43.90 -6.25
CA SER A 511 1.30 -43.02 -5.69
C SER A 511 2.28 -43.79 -4.81
N LYS A 512 1.82 -44.67 -3.93
CA LYS A 512 2.70 -45.53 -3.11
C LYS A 512 3.57 -46.42 -3.98
N ALA A 513 2.98 -47.13 -4.94
CA ALA A 513 3.74 -48.01 -5.84
C ALA A 513 4.82 -47.23 -6.62
N HIS A 514 4.52 -46.03 -7.10
CA HIS A 514 5.48 -45.15 -7.77
C HIS A 514 6.65 -44.77 -6.84
N TYR A 515 6.36 -44.26 -5.65
CA TYR A 515 7.39 -43.80 -4.71
C TYR A 515 8.18 -44.95 -4.08
N GLU A 516 7.59 -46.12 -3.87
CA GLU A 516 8.27 -47.34 -3.43
C GLU A 516 9.24 -47.87 -4.50
N ALA A 517 8.81 -47.89 -5.77
CA ALA A 517 9.68 -48.26 -6.89
C ALA A 517 10.85 -47.28 -7.01
N GLU A 518 10.60 -45.98 -6.88
CA GLU A 518 11.65 -44.97 -6.92
C GLU A 518 12.62 -45.12 -5.74
N LEU A 519 12.11 -45.36 -4.53
CA LEU A 519 12.93 -45.63 -3.35
C LEU A 519 13.85 -46.85 -3.54
N GLN A 520 13.34 -47.92 -4.16
CA GLN A 520 14.11 -49.11 -4.46
C GLN A 520 15.19 -48.82 -5.52
N ASN A 521 14.86 -48.07 -6.58
CA ASN A 521 15.80 -47.64 -7.60
C ASN A 521 16.94 -46.79 -7.01
N THR A 522 16.63 -45.83 -6.12
CA THR A 522 17.64 -44.99 -5.46
C THR A 522 18.56 -45.82 -4.56
N LYS A 523 18.00 -46.79 -3.80
CA LYS A 523 18.78 -47.71 -2.95
C LYS A 523 19.67 -48.66 -3.76
N ASP A 524 19.23 -49.08 -4.93
CA ASP A 524 20.01 -49.99 -5.78
C ASP A 524 21.08 -49.24 -6.58
N ASN A 525 20.82 -47.97 -6.94
CA ASN A 525 21.82 -47.10 -7.56
C ASN A 525 22.93 -46.72 -6.57
N SER A 526 22.62 -46.38 -5.33
CA SER A 526 23.63 -46.06 -4.30
C SER A 526 24.52 -47.26 -3.94
N LYS A 527 23.97 -48.48 -3.92
CA LYS A 527 24.74 -49.72 -3.78
C LYS A 527 25.70 -49.97 -4.96
N LYS A 528 25.32 -49.59 -6.18
CA LYS A 528 26.17 -49.74 -7.38
C LYS A 528 27.29 -48.70 -7.45
N THR A 529 27.08 -47.49 -6.92
CA THR A 529 28.11 -46.44 -6.87
C THR A 529 29.22 -46.78 -5.86
N ASN A 530 28.85 -47.38 -4.71
CA ASN A 530 29.81 -47.86 -3.71
C ASN A 530 30.67 -49.05 -4.18
N ALA A 531 30.36 -49.68 -5.31
CA ALA A 531 31.12 -50.79 -5.89
C ALA A 531 32.10 -50.37 -7.01
N LYS A 532 32.15 -49.09 -7.39
CA LYS A 532 33.10 -48.54 -8.36
C LYS A 532 33.72 -47.25 -7.82
N GLU A 533 34.77 -47.36 -7.02
CA GLU A 533 35.63 -46.21 -6.75
C GLU A 533 36.44 -45.88 -8.02
N SER A 534 36.26 -44.67 -8.55
CA SER A 534 37.29 -43.76 -9.08
C SER A 534 36.69 -42.78 -10.07
N GLN A 535 36.92 -41.48 -9.83
CA GLN A 535 36.67 -40.31 -10.69
C GLN A 535 35.38 -39.51 -10.42
N THR A 536 35.55 -38.52 -9.53
CA THR A 536 35.06 -37.13 -9.68
C THR A 536 33.79 -36.92 -10.49
N GLN A 537 32.66 -36.93 -9.80
CA GLN A 537 31.60 -35.93 -9.88
C GLN A 537 30.66 -36.21 -8.71
N GLU A 538 30.45 -35.23 -7.82
CA GLU A 538 29.31 -35.26 -6.90
C GLU A 538 28.08 -35.57 -7.74
N SER A 539 27.49 -36.75 -7.55
CA SER A 539 26.39 -37.23 -8.40
C SER A 539 25.13 -36.45 -8.04
N VAL A 540 25.04 -35.25 -8.62
CA VAL A 540 23.88 -34.40 -8.60
C VAL A 540 22.77 -35.14 -9.35
N CYS A 541 21.80 -35.65 -8.61
CA CYS A 541 20.66 -36.37 -9.17
C CYS A 541 19.40 -35.51 -8.93
N SER A 542 18.68 -35.19 -10.01
CA SER A 542 17.45 -34.37 -9.95
C SER A 542 16.22 -35.27 -9.86
N LEU A 543 15.49 -35.21 -8.75
CA LEU A 543 14.13 -35.78 -8.65
C LEU A 543 13.13 -34.75 -9.18
N THR A 544 12.13 -35.21 -9.92
CA THR A 544 11.02 -34.38 -10.39
C THR A 544 9.79 -34.71 -9.55
N VAL A 545 9.25 -33.72 -8.84
CA VAL A 545 7.97 -33.83 -8.10
C VAL A 545 7.00 -32.84 -8.74
N GLY A 546 5.83 -33.30 -9.19
CA GLY A 546 4.82 -32.41 -9.76
C GLY A 546 5.28 -31.59 -10.99
N ASN A 547 6.02 -32.21 -11.93
CA ASN A 547 6.63 -31.55 -13.10
C ASN A 547 7.72 -30.49 -12.81
N GLU A 548 8.09 -30.25 -11.55
CA GLU A 548 9.19 -29.35 -11.19
C GLU A 548 10.45 -30.14 -10.78
N LYS A 549 11.61 -29.71 -11.29
CA LYS A 549 12.91 -30.32 -10.94
C LYS A 549 13.37 -29.78 -9.60
N MET A 550 13.48 -30.66 -8.61
CA MET A 550 14.01 -30.32 -7.29
C MET A 550 15.48 -29.86 -7.38
N PRO A 551 15.93 -28.97 -6.48
CA PRO A 551 17.34 -28.57 -6.41
C PRO A 551 18.25 -29.77 -6.13
N ASN A 552 19.51 -29.64 -6.56
CA ASN A 552 20.54 -30.67 -6.41
C ASN A 552 20.67 -31.09 -4.94
N MET A 553 20.33 -32.35 -4.63
CA MET A 553 20.34 -32.89 -3.26
C MET A 553 21.17 -34.17 -3.17
N THR A 554 21.70 -34.46 -1.98
CA THR A 554 22.46 -35.70 -1.75
C THR A 554 21.53 -36.92 -1.78
N PRO A 555 22.06 -38.12 -2.09
CA PRO A 555 21.27 -39.36 -2.11
C PRO A 555 20.54 -39.65 -0.79
N GLU A 556 21.12 -39.28 0.36
CA GLU A 556 20.50 -39.45 1.67
C GLU A 556 19.29 -38.54 1.86
N MET A 557 19.39 -37.28 1.41
CA MET A 557 18.28 -36.32 1.44
C MET A 557 17.15 -36.76 0.52
N GLN A 558 17.47 -37.34 -0.65
CA GLN A 558 16.49 -37.93 -1.56
C GLN A 558 15.68 -39.05 -0.90
N LEU A 559 16.36 -40.00 -0.25
CA LEU A 559 15.70 -41.08 0.46
C LEU A 559 14.78 -40.56 1.56
N GLN A 560 15.19 -39.54 2.30
CA GLN A 560 14.35 -38.91 3.33
C GLN A 560 13.08 -38.27 2.75
N VAL A 561 13.18 -37.58 1.61
CA VAL A 561 12.02 -36.98 0.93
C VAL A 561 11.04 -38.06 0.46
N LEU A 562 11.53 -39.15 -0.15
CA LEU A 562 10.69 -40.27 -0.58
C LEU A 562 10.00 -40.95 0.62
N HIS A 563 10.72 -41.16 1.73
CA HIS A 563 10.13 -41.69 2.95
C HIS A 563 9.05 -40.77 3.53
N SER A 564 9.28 -39.45 3.53
CA SER A 564 8.28 -38.47 3.98
C SER A 564 7.00 -38.51 3.13
N ALA A 565 7.13 -38.67 1.81
CA ALA A 565 6.00 -38.82 0.90
C ALA A 565 5.19 -40.10 1.21
N LEU A 566 5.86 -41.24 1.39
CA LEU A 566 5.20 -42.50 1.74
C LEU A 566 4.44 -42.40 3.07
N HIS A 567 5.05 -41.81 4.10
CA HIS A 567 4.39 -41.58 5.39
C HIS A 567 3.13 -40.70 5.25
N THR A 568 3.17 -39.74 4.34
CA THR A 568 2.03 -38.86 4.04
C THR A 568 0.88 -39.66 3.40
N PHE A 569 1.18 -40.56 2.46
CA PHE A 569 0.18 -41.46 1.88
C PHE A 569 -0.37 -42.47 2.89
N ASP A 570 0.47 -43.02 3.76
CA ASP A 570 0.04 -43.88 4.87
C ASP A 570 -0.93 -43.16 5.81
N MET A 571 -0.65 -41.89 6.12
CA MET A 571 -1.53 -41.07 6.95
C MET A 571 -2.91 -40.91 6.29
N MET A 572 -2.97 -40.53 5.01
CA MET A 572 -4.23 -40.41 4.28
C MET A 572 -5.00 -41.74 4.24
N GLU A 573 -4.30 -42.84 3.96
CA GLU A 573 -4.90 -44.16 3.88
C GLU A 573 -5.47 -44.61 5.24
N SER A 574 -4.77 -44.32 6.34
CA SER A 574 -5.24 -44.66 7.69
C SER A 574 -6.57 -43.96 8.02
N VAL A 575 -6.74 -42.70 7.60
CA VAL A 575 -7.99 -41.96 7.80
C VAL A 575 -9.08 -42.51 6.90
N LEU A 576 -8.77 -42.82 5.64
CA LEU A 576 -9.72 -43.41 4.70
C LEU A 576 -10.23 -44.77 5.18
N ALA A 577 -9.34 -45.66 5.63
CA ALA A 577 -9.70 -46.95 6.21
C ALA A 577 -10.58 -46.80 7.46
N ARG A 578 -10.30 -45.81 8.30
CA ARG A 578 -11.15 -45.52 9.47
C ARG A 578 -12.55 -45.04 9.07
N ILE A 579 -12.68 -44.30 7.97
CA ILE A 579 -13.98 -43.87 7.44
C ILE A 579 -14.77 -45.10 6.98
N GLU A 580 -14.14 -46.01 6.23
CA GLU A 580 -14.77 -47.26 5.77
C GLU A 580 -15.23 -48.13 6.94
N GLU A 581 -14.42 -48.26 7.99
CA GLU A 581 -14.80 -48.99 9.22
C GLU A 581 -16.08 -48.40 9.86
N ILE A 582 -16.19 -47.07 9.94
CA ILE A 582 -17.39 -46.40 10.48
C ILE A 582 -18.61 -46.66 9.60
N MET A 583 -18.44 -46.81 8.28
CA MET A 583 -19.53 -47.12 7.36
C MET A 583 -20.07 -48.55 7.55
N GLU A 584 -19.20 -49.49 7.92
CA GLU A 584 -19.57 -50.89 8.18
C GLU A 584 -20.26 -51.07 9.55
N VAL A 585 -19.81 -50.33 10.58
CA VAL A 585 -20.41 -50.33 11.92
C VAL A 585 -21.70 -49.49 11.92
N LYS A 586 -22.74 -49.99 11.24
CA LYS A 586 -24.10 -49.43 11.35
C LYS A 586 -24.64 -49.76 12.74
N GLU A 587 -24.55 -48.81 13.67
CA GLU A 587 -25.26 -48.91 14.96
C GLU A 587 -26.78 -48.89 14.69
N GLU A 588 -27.44 -50.04 14.88
CA GLU A 588 -28.90 -50.11 15.06
C GLU A 588 -29.28 -49.54 16.44
N PRO A 589 -30.47 -48.94 16.59
CA PRO A 589 -30.84 -48.09 17.73
C PRO A 589 -30.81 -48.75 19.12
#